data_AF-A0A9W5MY78-F1
#
_entry.id   AF-A0A9W5MY78-F1
#
_cell.length_a   1.000
_cell.length_b   1.000
_cell.length_c   1.000
_cell.angle_alpha   90.00
_cell.angle_beta   90.00
_cell.angle_gamma   90.00
#
_symmetry.space_group_name_H-M   'P 1'
#
loop_
_entity.id
_entity.type
_entity.pdbx_description
1 polymer ?
#
loop_
_entity_poly.entity_id
_entity_poly.type
_entity_poly.pdbx_seq_one_letter_code
_entity_poly.pdbx_strand_id
1 'polypeptide(L)'
;MSDFEKAVTLAKLVKTFDVDDSMLSVLLSQIGDDQIKKNFPRIKRGLNFEVEYQNLFETFPWIKNLHGLDQKQNQIHKKDYQVPDFSLLIENNEKENFPILVEVKSVKKDKENFEIMPKQKHALLNYARDNNKVILLAIYWEKYAYWTHTVLTALGGKKKNKMSFEYALKK
;
A
#
# COMPACT_ATOMS: atom_id res chain seq x y z
N MET A 1 6.80 2.73 20.96
CA MET A 1 6.70 2.17 19.59
C MET A 1 6.01 0.81 19.70
N SER A 2 4.90 0.63 18.99
CA SER A 2 4.19 -0.66 18.88
C SER A 2 5.03 -1.70 18.15
N ASP A 3 4.72 -2.98 18.34
CA ASP A 3 5.44 -4.07 17.67
C ASP A 3 5.34 -4.00 16.13
N PHE A 4 4.23 -3.49 15.59
CA PHE A 4 4.10 -3.25 14.15
C PHE A 4 5.01 -2.12 13.68
N GLU A 5 5.10 -1.01 14.43
CA GLU A 5 6.01 0.10 14.12
C GLU A 5 7.49 -0.34 14.19
N LYS A 6 7.84 -1.22 15.15
CA LYS A 6 9.17 -1.84 15.20
C LYS A 6 9.44 -2.67 13.94
N ALA A 7 8.49 -3.50 13.50
CA ALA A 7 8.63 -4.31 12.29
C ALA A 7 8.81 -3.44 11.03
N VAL A 8 8.06 -2.35 10.90
CA VAL A 8 8.21 -1.40 9.79
C VAL A 8 9.58 -0.73 9.82
N THR A 9 10.04 -0.32 11.01
CA THR A 9 11.36 0.30 11.19
C THR A 9 12.49 -0.67 10.83
N LEU A 10 12.41 -1.92 11.30
CA LEU A 10 13.36 -2.98 10.96
C LEU A 10 13.38 -3.27 9.45
N ALA A 11 12.21 -3.33 8.80
CA ALA A 11 12.15 -3.55 7.37
C ALA A 11 12.80 -2.41 6.56
N LYS A 12 12.66 -1.15 7.02
CA LYS A 12 13.38 0.00 6.45
C LYS A 12 14.89 -0.12 6.67
N LEU A 13 15.32 -0.49 7.88
CA LEU A 13 16.74 -0.68 8.21
C LEU A 13 17.42 -1.70 7.29
N VAL A 14 16.84 -2.90 7.16
CA VAL A 14 17.38 -4.00 6.33
C VAL A 14 17.39 -3.67 4.84
N LYS A 15 16.63 -2.65 4.42
CA LYS A 15 16.65 -2.16 3.04
C LYS A 15 17.79 -1.17 2.80
N THR A 16 18.10 -0.34 3.80
CA THR A 16 19.08 0.74 3.67
C THR A 16 20.49 0.29 4.04
N PHE A 17 20.61 -0.64 4.98
CA PHE A 17 21.87 -1.13 5.51
C PHE A 17 22.07 -2.61 5.20
N ASP A 18 23.33 -3.00 5.03
CA ASP A 18 23.70 -4.42 5.00
C ASP A 18 23.59 -4.98 6.42
N VAL A 19 22.53 -5.74 6.66
CA VAL A 19 22.22 -6.33 7.97
C VAL A 19 22.33 -7.84 7.83
N ASP A 20 23.34 -8.42 8.49
CA ASP A 20 23.52 -9.86 8.50
C ASP A 20 22.40 -10.59 9.27
N ASP A 21 22.29 -11.90 9.06
CA ASP A 21 21.24 -12.74 9.64
C ASP A 21 21.27 -12.77 11.18
N SER A 22 22.46 -12.62 11.78
CA SER A 22 22.62 -12.62 13.24
C SER A 22 22.02 -11.34 13.84
N MET A 23 22.34 -10.18 13.26
CA MET A 23 21.79 -8.89 13.67
C MET A 23 20.29 -8.82 13.40
N LEU A 24 19.84 -9.31 12.24
CA LEU A 24 18.42 -9.38 11.91
C LEU A 24 17.64 -10.20 12.97
N SER A 25 18.18 -11.34 13.37
CA SER A 25 17.55 -12.21 14.37
C SER A 25 17.43 -11.52 15.74
N VAL A 26 18.47 -10.82 16.17
CA VAL A 26 18.49 -10.04 17.42
C VAL A 26 17.48 -8.90 17.40
N LEU A 27 17.37 -8.18 16.28
CA LEU A 27 16.41 -7.08 16.15
C LEU A 27 14.97 -7.60 16.05
N LEU A 28 14.75 -8.71 15.34
CA LEU A 28 13.43 -9.33 15.23
C LEU A 28 12.94 -9.88 16.57
N SER A 29 13.84 -10.33 17.46
CA SER A 29 13.47 -10.81 18.80
C SER A 29 12.94 -9.71 19.73
N GLN A 30 13.15 -8.42 19.39
CA GLN A 30 12.62 -7.28 20.16
C GLN A 30 11.13 -6.99 19.92
N ILE A 31 10.54 -7.69 18.94
CA ILE A 31 9.10 -7.70 18.70
C ILE A 31 8.50 -8.74 19.66
N GLY A 32 7.48 -8.40 20.44
CA GLY A 32 6.83 -9.36 21.35
C GLY A 32 5.84 -10.27 20.61
N ASP A 33 5.08 -9.71 19.67
CA ASP A 33 4.05 -10.41 18.92
C ASP A 33 4.62 -11.37 17.86
N ASP A 34 4.44 -12.68 18.09
CA ASP A 34 4.89 -13.73 17.19
C ASP A 34 4.16 -13.74 15.83
N GLN A 35 2.94 -13.23 15.74
CA GLN A 35 2.25 -13.05 14.46
C GLN A 35 2.94 -11.97 13.63
N ILE A 36 3.39 -10.89 14.26
CA ILE A 36 4.13 -9.82 13.57
C ILE A 36 5.49 -10.34 13.10
N LYS A 37 6.22 -11.11 13.94
CA LYS A 37 7.47 -11.76 13.53
C LYS A 37 7.28 -12.66 12.31
N LYS A 38 6.30 -13.57 12.36
CA LYS A 38 5.98 -14.49 11.25
C LYS A 38 5.59 -13.74 9.97
N ASN A 39 4.92 -12.60 10.11
CA ASN A 39 4.53 -11.76 8.97
C ASN A 39 5.62 -10.77 8.51
N PHE A 40 6.78 -10.70 9.16
CA PHE A 40 7.84 -9.76 8.81
C PHE A 40 8.26 -9.83 7.32
N PRO A 41 8.44 -11.01 6.69
CA PRO A 41 8.75 -11.08 5.25
C PRO A 41 7.67 -10.42 4.38
N ARG A 42 6.40 -10.53 4.77
CA ARG A 42 5.28 -9.89 4.08
C ARG A 42 5.31 -8.37 4.25
N ILE A 43 5.65 -7.88 5.46
CA ILE A 43 5.79 -6.44 5.74
C ILE A 43 6.93 -5.85 4.89
N LYS A 44 8.12 -6.47 4.92
CA LYS A 44 9.27 -6.06 4.09
C LYS A 44 8.91 -6.01 2.60
N ARG A 45 8.20 -7.03 2.12
CA ARG A 45 7.72 -7.08 0.73
C ARG A 45 6.75 -5.94 0.40
N GLY A 46 5.79 -5.62 1.28
CA GLY A 46 4.85 -4.52 1.06
C GLY A 46 5.58 -3.18 0.89
N LEU A 47 6.49 -2.87 1.82
CA LEU A 47 7.31 -1.66 1.78
C LEU A 47 8.22 -1.59 0.55
N ASN A 48 8.69 -2.73 0.03
CA ASN A 48 9.44 -2.75 -1.22
C ASN A 48 8.60 -2.30 -2.41
N PHE A 49 7.37 -2.80 -2.54
CA PHE A 49 6.47 -2.40 -3.62
C PHE A 49 6.01 -0.95 -3.51
N GLU A 50 5.84 -0.41 -2.29
CA GLU A 50 5.57 1.01 -2.09
C GLU A 50 6.71 1.88 -2.64
N VAL A 51 7.96 1.52 -2.36
CA VAL A 51 9.12 2.27 -2.89
C VAL A 51 9.32 2.06 -4.39
N GLU A 52 9.13 0.85 -4.91
CA GLU A 52 9.18 0.60 -6.35
C GLU A 52 8.12 1.42 -7.08
N TYR A 53 6.91 1.50 -6.52
CA TYR A 53 5.86 2.37 -7.04
C TYR A 53 6.31 3.83 -7.02
N GLN A 54 6.80 4.33 -5.88
CA GLN A 54 7.25 5.71 -5.79
C GLN A 54 8.33 6.04 -6.83
N ASN A 55 9.39 5.25 -6.88
CA ASN A 55 10.51 5.44 -7.80
C ASN A 55 10.09 5.40 -9.27
N LEU A 56 9.13 4.54 -9.64
CA LEU A 56 8.64 4.46 -11.01
C LEU A 56 7.72 5.64 -11.35
N PHE A 57 6.72 5.89 -10.52
CA PHE A 57 5.66 6.84 -10.84
C PHE A 57 6.09 8.30 -10.70
N GLU A 58 7.09 8.62 -9.87
CA GLU A 58 7.69 9.96 -9.83
C GLU A 58 8.35 10.38 -11.17
N THR A 59 8.67 9.43 -12.05
CA THR A 59 9.29 9.74 -13.34
C THR A 59 8.29 10.23 -14.39
N PHE A 60 6.98 10.09 -14.17
CA PHE A 60 5.97 10.48 -15.15
C PHE A 60 5.74 12.00 -15.16
N PRO A 61 5.69 12.65 -16.34
CA PRO A 61 5.65 14.12 -16.45
C PRO A 61 4.34 14.76 -15.96
N TRP A 62 3.25 13.98 -15.93
CA TRP A 62 1.96 14.41 -15.39
C TRP A 62 1.88 14.25 -13.86
N ILE A 63 2.83 13.57 -13.23
CA ILE A 63 2.92 13.48 -11.77
C ILE A 63 3.71 14.68 -11.26
N LYS A 64 3.02 15.60 -10.57
CA LYS A 64 3.62 16.84 -10.05
C LYS A 64 4.17 16.68 -8.65
N ASN A 65 3.61 15.76 -7.87
CA ASN A 65 4.05 15.45 -6.53
C ASN A 65 3.56 14.06 -6.13
N LEU A 66 4.44 13.20 -5.64
CA LEU A 66 4.10 11.95 -4.98
C LEU A 66 4.77 11.93 -3.61
N HIS A 67 3.99 11.82 -2.53
CA HIS A 67 4.55 11.74 -1.18
C HIS A 67 3.87 10.67 -0.36
N GLY A 68 4.68 9.93 0.40
CA GLY A 68 4.22 8.93 1.34
C GLY A 68 3.44 9.56 2.50
N LEU A 69 2.38 8.90 2.95
CA LEU A 69 1.62 9.33 4.11
C LEU A 69 1.99 8.49 5.35
N ASP A 70 2.27 9.18 6.44
CA ASP A 70 2.63 8.53 7.70
C ASP A 70 1.39 7.92 8.40
N GLN A 71 1.47 6.64 8.75
CA GLN A 71 0.42 5.94 9.51
C GLN A 71 0.44 6.23 11.02
N LYS A 72 0.66 7.49 11.42
CA LYS A 72 0.73 7.98 12.81
C LYS A 72 -0.64 8.23 13.44
N GLN A 73 -1.67 7.49 13.02
CA GLN A 73 -3.02 7.63 13.55
C GLN A 73 -3.13 7.12 14.99
N ASN A 74 -3.97 7.78 15.80
CA ASN A 74 -4.39 7.27 17.09
C ASN A 74 -5.07 5.90 16.91
N GLN A 75 -4.64 4.92 17.72
CA GLN A 75 -5.09 3.52 17.64
C GLN A 75 -6.62 3.36 17.68
N ILE A 76 -7.32 4.23 18.43
CA ILE A 76 -8.78 4.20 18.54
C ILE A 76 -9.46 4.40 17.18
N HIS A 77 -8.88 5.25 16.32
CA HIS A 77 -9.47 5.61 15.03
C HIS A 77 -9.02 4.71 13.88
N LYS A 78 -7.98 3.87 14.06
CA LYS A 78 -7.51 2.92 13.02
C LYS A 78 -8.56 1.89 12.60
N LYS A 79 -9.60 1.70 13.42
CA LYS A 79 -10.76 0.88 13.08
C LYS A 79 -11.57 1.49 11.92
N ASP A 80 -11.72 2.81 11.94
CA ASP A 80 -12.67 3.55 11.10
C ASP A 80 -11.98 4.31 9.96
N TYR A 81 -10.68 4.56 10.10
CA TYR A 81 -9.85 5.22 9.11
C TYR A 81 -8.56 4.43 8.89
N GLN A 82 -8.19 4.25 7.63
CA GLN A 82 -6.85 3.81 7.25
C GLN A 82 -6.22 4.92 6.40
N VAL A 83 -5.02 5.38 6.77
CA VAL A 83 -4.23 6.27 5.91
C VAL A 83 -3.77 5.46 4.68
N PRO A 84 -4.02 5.94 3.46
CA PRO A 84 -3.44 5.37 2.25
C PRO A 84 -1.92 5.49 2.25
N ASP A 85 -1.24 4.75 1.38
CA ASP A 85 0.24 4.77 1.33
C ASP A 85 0.77 6.10 0.79
N PHE A 86 0.11 6.71 -0.20
CA PHE A 86 0.54 7.97 -0.82
C PHE A 86 -0.59 8.97 -1.06
N SER A 87 -0.21 10.26 -1.11
CA SER A 87 -0.98 11.31 -1.78
C SER A 87 -0.22 11.77 -3.02
N LEU A 88 -0.94 11.89 -4.12
CA LEU A 88 -0.40 12.12 -5.45
C LEU A 88 -1.12 13.31 -6.09
N LEU A 89 -0.37 14.26 -6.63
CA LEU A 89 -0.87 15.38 -7.40
C LEU A 89 -0.60 15.10 -8.89
N ILE A 90 -1.67 15.00 -9.67
CA ILE A 90 -1.61 14.70 -11.11
C ILE A 90 -2.15 15.88 -11.91
N GLU A 91 -1.57 16.11 -13.08
CA GLU A 91 -2.04 17.05 -14.09
C GLU A 91 -2.81 16.31 -15.19
N ASN A 92 -4.01 16.81 -15.53
CA ASN A 92 -4.78 16.30 -16.67
C ASN A 92 -4.34 16.95 -18.01
N ASN A 93 -4.96 16.53 -19.11
CA ASN A 93 -4.68 17.08 -20.45
C ASN A 93 -5.02 18.57 -20.59
N GLU A 94 -5.86 19.11 -19.69
CA GLU A 94 -6.25 20.52 -19.63
C GLU A 94 -5.29 21.35 -18.75
N LYS A 95 -4.20 20.74 -18.28
CA LYS A 95 -3.21 21.31 -17.34
C LYS A 95 -3.78 21.66 -15.97
N GLU A 96 -4.88 21.03 -15.59
CA GLU A 96 -5.46 21.15 -14.27
C GLU A 96 -4.86 20.12 -13.32
N ASN A 97 -4.44 20.59 -12.16
CA ASN A 97 -3.90 19.72 -11.11
C ASN A 97 -5.03 19.21 -10.21
N PHE A 98 -5.10 17.90 -10.00
CA PHE A 98 -6.06 17.30 -9.08
C PHE A 98 -5.37 16.27 -8.17
N PRO A 99 -5.70 16.29 -6.85
CA PRO A 99 -5.09 15.37 -5.90
C PRO A 99 -5.84 14.04 -5.88
N ILE A 100 -5.09 12.95 -5.82
CA ILE A 100 -5.61 11.60 -5.58
C ILE A 100 -4.83 10.92 -4.45
N LEU A 101 -5.47 9.95 -3.81
CA LEU A 101 -4.86 9.06 -2.85
C LEU A 101 -4.51 7.73 -3.53
N VAL A 102 -3.42 7.10 -3.10
CA VAL A 102 -3.01 5.80 -3.64
C VAL A 102 -2.74 4.84 -2.49
N GLU A 103 -3.33 3.65 -2.59
CA GLU A 103 -3.02 2.50 -1.76
C GLU A 103 -2.32 1.45 -2.63
N VAL A 104 -1.11 1.07 -2.25
CA VAL A 104 -0.28 0.09 -2.95
C VAL A 104 -0.55 -1.31 -2.44
N LYS A 105 -0.65 -2.25 -3.38
CA LYS A 105 -0.88 -3.67 -3.13
C LYS A 105 -0.05 -4.51 -4.08
N SER A 106 0.26 -5.73 -3.66
CA SER A 106 0.85 -6.74 -4.55
C SER A 106 0.09 -8.05 -4.49
N VAL A 107 0.03 -8.73 -5.63
CA VAL A 107 -0.49 -10.10 -5.78
C VAL A 107 0.68 -11.02 -6.03
N LYS A 108 0.79 -12.10 -5.24
CA LYS A 108 1.88 -13.06 -5.35
C LYS A 108 1.86 -13.80 -6.70
N LYS A 109 3.02 -14.28 -7.18
CA LYS A 109 3.14 -15.04 -8.45
C LYS A 109 2.19 -16.23 -8.56
N ASP A 110 1.92 -16.91 -7.44
CA ASP A 110 1.04 -18.07 -7.32
C ASP A 110 -0.45 -17.73 -7.20
N LYS A 111 -0.80 -16.43 -7.22
CA LYS A 111 -2.18 -15.96 -7.09
C LYS A 111 -2.65 -15.26 -8.35
N GLU A 112 -3.89 -15.51 -8.71
CA GLU A 112 -4.53 -14.90 -9.90
C GLU A 112 -5.46 -13.74 -9.57
N ASN A 113 -5.70 -13.53 -8.28
CA ASN A 113 -6.67 -12.55 -7.83
C ASN A 113 -6.12 -11.70 -6.68
N PHE A 114 -6.38 -10.41 -6.77
CA PHE A 114 -6.30 -9.47 -5.67
C PHE A 114 -7.55 -9.60 -4.78
N GLU A 115 -7.39 -9.48 -3.46
CA GLU A 115 -8.51 -9.41 -2.52
C GLU A 115 -8.20 -8.41 -1.39
N ILE A 116 -9.17 -7.58 -1.03
CA ILE A 116 -9.11 -6.65 0.09
C ILE A 116 -10.16 -7.00 1.14
N MET A 117 -9.81 -6.90 2.42
CA MET A 117 -10.78 -7.13 3.49
C MET A 117 -11.86 -6.05 3.46
N PRO A 118 -13.16 -6.39 3.64
CA PRO A 118 -14.24 -5.40 3.63
C PRO A 118 -13.98 -4.25 4.62
N LYS A 119 -13.57 -4.55 5.86
CA LYS A 119 -13.27 -3.53 6.87
C LYS A 119 -12.18 -2.57 6.41
N GLN A 120 -11.11 -3.10 5.82
CA GLN A 120 -10.00 -2.31 5.28
C GLN A 120 -10.48 -1.34 4.19
N LYS A 121 -11.25 -1.86 3.23
CA LYS A 121 -11.85 -1.06 2.18
C LYS A 121 -12.74 0.07 2.72
N HIS A 122 -13.59 -0.21 3.71
CA HIS A 122 -14.44 0.83 4.31
C HIS A 122 -13.61 1.91 5.01
N ALA A 123 -12.56 1.53 5.75
CA ALA A 123 -11.68 2.47 6.43
C ALA A 123 -10.92 3.39 5.44
N LEU A 124 -10.48 2.84 4.31
CA LEU A 124 -9.89 3.62 3.20
C LEU A 124 -10.90 4.56 2.54
N LEU A 125 -12.13 4.10 2.30
CA LEU A 125 -13.20 4.92 1.73
C LEU A 125 -13.62 6.07 2.65
N ASN A 126 -13.68 5.83 3.97
CA ASN A 126 -13.95 6.89 4.95
C ASN A 126 -12.88 7.98 4.89
N TYR A 127 -11.60 7.56 4.88
CA TYR A 127 -10.48 8.50 4.76
C TYR A 127 -10.58 9.33 3.49
N ALA A 128 -10.84 8.69 2.35
CA ALA A 128 -10.96 9.36 1.05
C ALA A 128 -12.14 10.34 1.00
N ARG A 129 -13.31 9.92 1.49
CA ARG A 129 -14.54 10.74 1.58
C ARG A 129 -14.29 12.01 2.38
N ASP A 130 -13.75 11.87 3.59
CA ASP A 130 -13.61 13.00 4.52
C ASP A 130 -12.46 13.95 4.14
N ASN A 131 -11.56 13.50 3.26
CA ASN A 131 -10.55 14.34 2.63
C ASN A 131 -10.97 14.87 1.24
N ASN A 132 -12.19 14.58 0.79
CA ASN A 132 -12.71 14.92 -0.55
C ASN A 132 -11.74 14.54 -1.69
N LYS A 133 -11.18 13.32 -1.64
CA LYS A 133 -10.23 12.81 -2.64
C LYS A 133 -10.69 11.46 -3.18
N VAL A 134 -10.37 11.19 -4.44
CA VAL A 134 -10.48 9.84 -5.02
C VAL A 134 -9.32 8.99 -4.49
N ILE A 135 -9.58 7.71 -4.25
CA ILE A 135 -8.53 6.74 -3.90
C ILE A 135 -8.40 5.65 -4.96
N LEU A 136 -7.17 5.48 -5.46
CA LEU A 136 -6.78 4.42 -6.37
C LEU A 136 -6.11 3.28 -5.62
N LEU A 137 -6.39 2.06 -6.05
CA LEU A 137 -5.56 0.90 -5.76
C LEU A 137 -4.51 0.78 -6.85
N ALA A 138 -3.24 0.88 -6.48
CA ALA A 138 -2.11 0.52 -7.33
C ALA A 138 -1.72 -0.93 -7.03
N ILE A 139 -2.03 -1.85 -7.93
CA ILE A 139 -1.84 -3.29 -7.72
C ILE A 139 -0.70 -3.78 -8.62
N TYR A 140 0.37 -4.28 -8.01
CA TYR A 140 1.42 -4.99 -8.71
C TYR A 140 1.12 -6.48 -8.80
N TRP A 141 1.11 -7.01 -10.02
CA TRP A 141 0.86 -8.41 -10.29
C TRP A 141 2.17 -9.12 -10.58
N GLU A 142 2.74 -9.79 -9.57
CA GLU A 142 4.07 -10.39 -9.71
C GLU A 142 4.17 -11.45 -10.81
N LYS A 143 3.06 -12.16 -11.10
CA LYS A 143 2.99 -13.15 -12.19
C LYS A 143 3.26 -12.50 -13.55
N TYR A 144 2.84 -11.26 -13.74
CA TYR A 144 2.89 -10.52 -15.02
C TYR A 144 3.92 -9.39 -15.01
N ALA A 145 4.56 -9.13 -13.87
CA ALA A 145 5.44 -7.98 -13.65
C ALA A 145 4.80 -6.65 -14.10
N TYR A 146 3.52 -6.47 -13.75
CA TYR A 146 2.70 -5.38 -14.28
C TYR A 146 1.92 -4.64 -13.20
N TRP A 147 1.79 -3.32 -13.36
CA TRP A 147 0.99 -2.46 -12.48
C TRP A 147 -0.37 -2.17 -13.11
N THR A 148 -1.43 -2.29 -12.32
CA THR A 148 -2.78 -1.80 -12.69
C THR A 148 -3.27 -0.80 -11.67
N HIS A 149 -4.02 0.21 -12.11
CA HIS A 149 -4.64 1.20 -11.23
C HIS A 149 -6.14 1.10 -11.37
N THR A 150 -6.85 1.03 -10.26
CA THR A 150 -8.31 0.99 -10.28
C THR A 150 -8.86 1.82 -9.13
N VAL A 151 -9.89 2.61 -9.39
CA VAL A 151 -10.58 3.36 -8.33
C VAL A 151 -11.17 2.37 -7.31
N LEU A 152 -10.94 2.59 -6.02
CA LEU A 152 -11.37 1.67 -4.96
C LEU A 152 -12.89 1.37 -5.00
N THR A 153 -13.69 2.34 -5.44
CA THR A 153 -15.15 2.22 -5.60
C THR A 153 -15.55 1.26 -6.73
N ALA A 154 -14.67 1.00 -7.70
CA ALA A 154 -14.93 0.06 -8.79
C ALA A 154 -14.95 -1.42 -8.33
N LEU A 155 -14.38 -1.73 -7.15
CA LEU A 155 -14.59 -3.00 -6.46
C LEU A 155 -16.03 -3.08 -5.90
N GLY A 156 -17.07 -3.16 -6.72
CA GLY A 156 -18.46 -3.05 -6.21
C GLY A 156 -19.04 -4.39 -5.74
N GLY A 157 -19.66 -4.49 -4.54
CA GLY A 157 -20.56 -5.59 -4.11
C GLY A 157 -20.23 -6.30 -2.78
N LYS A 158 -21.23 -6.80 -2.03
CA LYS A 158 -21.09 -7.46 -0.70
C LYS A 158 -20.15 -8.70 -0.69
N LYS A 159 -19.90 -9.32 -1.85
CA LYS A 159 -18.96 -10.44 -2.09
C LYS A 159 -17.83 -10.11 -3.10
N LYS A 160 -17.65 -8.84 -3.47
CA LYS A 160 -16.81 -8.38 -4.59
C LYS A 160 -15.68 -7.44 -4.11
N ASN A 161 -14.94 -7.87 -3.10
CA ASN A 161 -13.67 -7.23 -2.72
C ASN A 161 -12.48 -7.93 -3.39
N LYS A 162 -12.73 -8.60 -4.51
CA LYS A 162 -11.79 -9.44 -5.24
C LYS A 162 -11.76 -8.99 -6.69
N MET A 163 -10.58 -9.04 -7.31
CA MET A 163 -10.34 -8.65 -8.69
C MET A 163 -9.36 -9.62 -9.33
N SER A 164 -9.61 -10.05 -10.57
CA SER A 164 -8.63 -10.78 -11.38
C SER A 164 -7.78 -9.81 -12.20
N PHE A 165 -6.61 -10.26 -12.67
CA PHE A 165 -5.77 -9.45 -13.55
C PHE A 165 -6.50 -9.01 -14.83
N GLU A 166 -7.21 -9.92 -15.49
CA GLU A 166 -7.99 -9.62 -16.71
C GLU A 166 -9.07 -8.57 -16.49
N TYR A 167 -9.70 -8.56 -15.30
CA TYR A 167 -10.68 -7.54 -14.96
C TYR A 167 -10.00 -6.19 -14.69
N ALA A 168 -8.84 -6.20 -14.02
CA ALA A 168 -8.06 -5.00 -13.74
C ALA A 168 -7.57 -4.29 -15.00
N LEU A 169 -7.29 -5.03 -16.09
CA LEU A 169 -6.89 -4.44 -17.38
C LEU A 169 -8.04 -3.72 -18.12
N LYS A 170 -9.29 -4.01 -17.79
CA LYS A 170 -10.48 -3.45 -18.47
C LYS A 170 -11.06 -2.22 -17.76
N LYS A 171 -10.50 -1.85 -16.61
CA LYS A 171 -11.04 -0.85 -15.68
C LYS A 171 -10.09 0.32 -15.56
#